data_AF-A0A0F2RUW6-F1
#
_entry.id   AF-A0A0F2RUW6-F1
#
_cell.length_a   1.000
_cell.length_b   1.000
_cell.length_c   1.000
_cell.angle_alpha   90.00
_cell.angle_beta   90.00
_cell.angle_gamma   90.00
#
_symmetry.space_group_name_H-M   'P 1'
#
loop_
_entity.id
_entity.type
_entity.pdbx_description
1 polymer ?
#
loop_
_entity_poly.entity_id
_entity_poly.type
_entity_poly.pdbx_seq_one_letter_code
_entity_poly.pdbx_strand_id
1 'polypeptide(L)'
;MADGTALSVEQPLINGGGATGDAITRSLEAVPVLVTDLLGGDFTMPGTALAAMAPAAPVSEKLWSAMFGNAPRHSLMQEYGGADITLTHDTFELAMLSPDTAHGSTAGDGSEPAAVASIGKSFEAAGGAIFIGLNLGRDDGSVLPGLEGTSSTFAALEVGFSQKIGSAGFIELGGTFGMSPGSTGIGMSNTSDVRFNAMRVEAGQTGVLRKGDRLSLGVSMPIAVTSGSTQIALPAARSAGGVSYQDLGINYAPQAREIDLSITYGTPMGQSAEVFVGAIHAFNHGHITGRQDTAAIMGFRVAF
;
A
#
# COMPACT_ATOMS: atom_id res chain seq x y z
N MET A 1 15.49 -22.59 -14.40
CA MET A 1 14.35 -22.93 -13.52
C MET A 1 13.92 -24.37 -13.78
N ALA A 2 13.08 -24.94 -12.90
CA ALA A 2 12.65 -26.35 -12.97
C ALA A 2 11.91 -26.72 -14.28
N ASP A 3 11.28 -25.73 -14.91
CA ASP A 3 10.60 -25.84 -16.21
C ASP A 3 11.53 -25.63 -17.43
N GLY A 4 12.83 -25.51 -17.21
CA GLY A 4 13.83 -25.35 -18.28
C GLY A 4 14.02 -23.91 -18.77
N THR A 5 13.29 -22.94 -18.21
CA THR A 5 13.48 -21.51 -18.53
C THR A 5 14.75 -20.96 -17.88
N ALA A 6 15.34 -19.93 -18.51
CA ALA A 6 16.45 -19.16 -17.95
C ALA A 6 15.94 -17.76 -17.61
N LEU A 7 16.24 -17.30 -16.41
CA LEU A 7 15.94 -15.95 -15.96
C LEU A 7 17.24 -15.18 -15.80
N SER A 8 17.24 -13.92 -16.21
CA SER A 8 18.36 -13.02 -15.96
C SER A 8 18.40 -12.70 -14.46
N VAL A 9 19.58 -12.82 -13.86
CA VAL A 9 19.81 -12.39 -12.47
C VAL A 9 19.72 -10.86 -12.30
N GLU A 10 19.70 -10.11 -13.40
CA GLU A 10 19.52 -8.66 -13.39
C GLU A 10 18.06 -8.23 -13.19
N GLN A 11 17.10 -9.17 -13.29
CA GLN A 11 15.68 -8.90 -13.08
C GLN A 11 15.18 -9.59 -11.80
N PRO A 12 14.44 -8.88 -10.94
CA PRO A 12 13.81 -9.52 -9.79
C PRO A 12 12.75 -10.51 -10.26
N LEU A 13 12.73 -11.69 -9.65
CA LEU A 13 11.68 -12.69 -9.83
C LEU A 13 10.38 -12.22 -9.18
N ILE A 14 10.49 -11.55 -8.03
CA ILE A 14 9.36 -11.09 -7.21
C ILE A 14 9.55 -9.62 -6.87
N ASN A 15 8.49 -8.84 -7.09
CA ASN A 15 8.38 -7.48 -6.58
C ASN A 15 7.49 -7.49 -5.34
N GLY A 16 8.07 -7.15 -4.19
CA GLY A 16 7.32 -6.90 -2.97
C GLY A 16 6.82 -5.47 -2.95
N GLY A 17 5.53 -5.29 -3.25
CA GLY A 17 4.86 -3.99 -3.06
C GLY A 17 4.82 -3.58 -1.59
N GLY A 18 4.53 -2.30 -1.35
CA GLY A 18 4.53 -1.69 -0.02
C GLY A 18 3.70 -2.47 1.00
N ALA A 19 2.60 -3.10 0.58
CA ALA A 19 1.71 -3.87 1.46
C ALA A 19 2.31 -5.19 1.98
N THR A 20 3.43 -5.65 1.40
CA THR A 20 4.09 -6.93 1.77
C THR A 20 5.16 -6.77 2.85
N GLY A 21 5.70 -5.56 3.04
CA GLY A 21 6.72 -5.27 4.03
C GLY A 21 7.92 -6.21 4.02
N ASP A 22 8.25 -6.81 5.17
CA ASP A 22 9.38 -7.73 5.30
C ASP A 22 9.11 -9.17 4.79
N ALA A 23 7.90 -9.47 4.31
CA ALA A 23 7.46 -10.85 4.11
C ALA A 23 8.27 -11.64 3.07
N ILE A 24 8.50 -11.03 1.90
CA ILE A 24 9.22 -11.68 0.79
C ILE A 24 10.70 -11.85 1.13
N THR A 25 11.33 -10.79 1.64
CA THR A 25 12.75 -10.83 2.04
C THR A 25 12.97 -11.89 3.12
N ARG A 26 12.11 -11.95 4.15
CA ARG A 26 12.16 -12.96 5.21
C ARG A 26 11.99 -14.38 4.69
N SER A 27 11.14 -14.59 3.68
CA SER A 27 10.94 -15.90 3.07
C SER A 27 12.18 -16.38 2.29
N LEU A 28 13.00 -15.44 1.79
CA LEU A 28 14.17 -15.72 0.94
C LEU A 28 15.52 -15.70 1.67
N GLU A 29 15.58 -15.17 2.90
CA GLU A 29 16.82 -14.88 3.65
C GLU A 29 17.76 -16.09 3.80
N ALA A 30 17.21 -17.29 3.98
CA ALA A 30 17.98 -18.51 4.25
C ALA A 30 18.18 -19.42 3.04
N VAL A 31 17.86 -18.96 1.82
CA VAL A 31 17.84 -19.82 0.63
C VAL A 31 19.02 -19.52 -0.29
N PRO A 32 20.01 -20.42 -0.39
CA PRO A 32 21.04 -20.31 -1.42
C PRO A 32 20.45 -20.66 -2.80
N VAL A 33 20.68 -19.79 -3.78
CA VAL A 33 20.25 -19.99 -5.16
C VAL A 33 21.46 -20.23 -6.03
N LEU A 34 21.47 -21.37 -6.72
CA LEU A 34 22.47 -21.71 -7.72
C LEU A 34 22.25 -20.89 -8.99
N VAL A 35 23.28 -20.19 -9.43
CA VAL A 35 23.32 -19.43 -10.67
C VAL A 35 24.41 -20.00 -11.56
N THR A 36 24.13 -20.14 -12.85
CA THR A 36 25.11 -20.56 -13.84
C THR A 36 25.39 -19.39 -14.79
N ASP A 37 26.65 -19.06 -15.00
CA ASP A 37 27.06 -18.00 -15.93
C ASP A 37 27.06 -18.49 -17.40
N LEU A 38 27.34 -17.57 -18.34
CA LEU A 38 27.41 -17.87 -19.77
C LEU A 38 28.59 -18.79 -20.15
N LEU A 39 29.58 -18.94 -19.28
CA LEU A 39 30.73 -19.83 -19.45
C LEU A 39 30.50 -21.21 -18.82
N GLY A 40 29.34 -21.43 -18.19
CA GLY A 40 28.99 -22.68 -17.49
C GLY A 40 29.56 -22.79 -16.08
N GLY A 41 30.08 -21.69 -15.52
CA GLY A 41 30.51 -21.61 -14.13
C GLY A 41 29.31 -21.51 -13.18
N ASP A 42 29.35 -22.28 -12.10
CA ASP A 42 28.29 -22.29 -11.08
C ASP A 42 28.70 -21.44 -9.86
N PHE A 43 27.77 -20.62 -9.40
CA PHE A 43 27.90 -19.76 -8.23
C PHE A 43 26.65 -19.85 -7.36
N THR A 44 26.76 -19.39 -6.11
CA THR A 44 25.62 -19.27 -5.22
C THR A 44 25.39 -17.81 -4.89
N MET A 45 24.14 -17.39 -4.95
CA MET A 45 23.71 -16.08 -4.48
C MET A 45 22.64 -16.22 -3.39
N PRO A 46 22.49 -15.23 -2.50
CA PRO A 46 21.39 -15.23 -1.55
C PRO A 46 20.05 -15.09 -2.29
N GLY A 47 19.03 -15.83 -1.85
CA GLY A 47 17.69 -15.79 -2.46
C GLY A 47 17.06 -14.40 -2.42
N THR A 48 17.44 -13.55 -1.47
CA THR A 48 16.99 -12.16 -1.39
C THR A 48 17.38 -11.33 -2.61
N ALA A 49 18.41 -11.73 -3.37
CA ALA A 49 18.77 -11.08 -4.63
C ALA A 49 17.75 -11.33 -5.75
N LEU A 50 16.81 -12.27 -5.58
CA LEU A 50 15.68 -12.49 -6.49
C LEU A 50 14.48 -11.57 -6.21
N ALA A 51 14.52 -10.77 -5.14
CA ALA A 51 13.43 -9.88 -4.78
C ALA A 51 13.82 -8.41 -4.96
N ALA A 52 12.90 -7.63 -5.51
CA ALA A 52 12.92 -6.18 -5.38
C ALA A 52 11.78 -5.76 -4.44
N MET A 53 12.02 -4.74 -3.62
CA MET A 53 11.04 -4.23 -2.67
C MET A 53 10.71 -2.78 -3.03
N ALA A 54 9.43 -2.45 -3.13
CA ALA A 54 8.98 -1.07 -3.22
C ALA A 54 9.37 -0.34 -1.93
N PRO A 55 10.03 0.82 -2.01
CA PRO A 55 10.33 1.60 -0.82
C PRO A 55 9.02 2.11 -0.18
N ALA A 56 8.95 2.10 1.15
CA ALA A 56 7.85 2.75 1.85
C ALA A 56 7.95 4.27 1.65
N ALA A 57 6.84 4.91 1.30
CA ALA A 57 6.76 6.36 1.18
C ALA A 57 7.06 7.02 2.55
N PRO A 58 7.86 8.09 2.62
CA PRO A 58 8.15 8.78 3.88
C PRO A 58 6.87 9.21 4.60
N VAL A 59 6.85 9.14 5.94
CA VAL A 59 5.63 9.51 6.70
C VAL A 59 5.26 10.99 6.54
N SER A 60 6.20 11.84 6.13
CA SER A 60 5.92 13.24 5.77
C SER A 60 4.96 13.37 4.59
N GLU A 61 5.04 12.47 3.60
CA GLU A 61 4.12 12.45 2.47
C GLU A 61 2.73 12.01 2.90
N LYS A 62 2.64 11.00 3.77
CA LYS A 62 1.37 10.57 4.39
C LYS A 62 0.71 11.72 5.16
N LEU A 63 1.49 12.44 5.98
CA LEU A 63 1.02 13.60 6.73
C LEU A 63 0.56 14.73 5.80
N TRP A 64 1.31 15.00 4.74
CA TRP A 64 0.93 15.97 3.72
C TRP A 64 -0.41 15.58 3.08
N SER A 65 -0.55 14.36 2.58
CA SER A 65 -1.80 13.87 1.98
C SER A 65 -2.98 13.93 2.95
N ALA A 66 -2.77 13.61 4.23
CA ALA A 66 -3.82 13.72 5.25
C ALA A 66 -4.26 15.19 5.50
N MET A 67 -3.36 16.15 5.38
CA MET A 67 -3.65 17.57 5.65
C MET A 67 -4.19 18.32 4.42
N PHE A 68 -3.70 17.99 3.22
CA PHE A 68 -3.97 18.73 1.99
C PHE A 68 -4.70 17.94 0.91
N GLY A 69 -4.86 16.63 1.08
CA GLY A 69 -5.54 15.77 0.12
C GLY A 69 -6.98 16.21 -0.10
N ASN A 70 -7.39 16.21 -1.37
CA ASN A 70 -8.78 16.35 -1.74
C ASN A 70 -9.47 15.02 -1.44
N ALA A 71 -10.30 15.01 -0.39
CA ALA A 71 -11.08 13.90 0.14
C ALA A 71 -10.30 12.86 1.00
N PRO A 72 -10.70 12.69 2.28
CA PRO A 72 -10.14 11.66 3.17
C PRO A 72 -10.72 10.24 2.92
N ARG A 73 -11.38 10.00 1.78
CA ARG A 73 -12.34 8.89 1.61
C ARG A 73 -11.92 7.77 0.66
N HIS A 74 -10.66 7.73 0.21
CA HIS A 74 -10.15 6.65 -0.64
C HIS A 74 -8.85 6.10 -0.08
N SER A 75 -8.93 5.20 0.89
CA SER A 75 -7.72 4.69 1.54
C SER A 75 -6.82 3.90 0.58
N LEU A 76 -7.39 3.28 -0.46
CA LEU A 76 -6.64 2.51 -1.46
C LEU A 76 -5.99 3.40 -2.52
N MET A 77 -6.72 4.35 -3.11
CA MET A 77 -6.13 5.26 -4.10
C MET A 77 -5.07 6.17 -3.48
N GLN A 78 -5.17 6.47 -2.18
CA GLN A 78 -4.11 7.20 -1.47
C GLN A 78 -2.78 6.44 -1.39
N GLU A 79 -2.78 5.10 -1.40
CA GLU A 79 -1.53 4.32 -1.48
C GLU A 79 -0.83 4.51 -2.83
N TYR A 80 -1.57 4.92 -3.85
CA TYR A 80 -1.06 5.27 -5.18
C TYR A 80 -0.90 6.78 -5.37
N GLY A 81 -0.84 7.58 -4.30
CA GLY A 81 -0.66 9.04 -4.41
C GLY A 81 -1.95 9.84 -4.65
N GLY A 82 -3.10 9.19 -4.79
CA GLY A 82 -4.42 9.83 -4.90
C GLY A 82 -5.14 9.56 -6.21
N ALA A 83 -6.22 10.32 -6.46
CA ALA A 83 -6.98 10.27 -7.69
C ALA A 83 -6.57 11.41 -8.63
N ASP A 84 -6.43 11.11 -9.93
CA ASP A 84 -6.27 12.14 -10.96
C ASP A 84 -7.60 12.88 -11.19
N ILE A 85 -8.70 12.14 -11.16
CA ILE A 85 -10.04 12.64 -11.40
C ILE A 85 -10.92 12.22 -10.24
N THR A 86 -11.63 13.18 -9.66
CA THR A 86 -12.71 12.93 -8.70
C THR A 86 -13.95 13.70 -9.15
N LEU A 87 -15.06 12.98 -9.31
CA LEU A 87 -16.37 13.53 -9.61
C LEU A 87 -17.30 13.22 -8.44
N THR A 88 -17.84 14.26 -7.81
CA THR A 88 -18.81 14.12 -6.72
C THR A 88 -20.12 14.77 -7.12
N HIS A 89 -21.22 14.05 -6.95
CA HIS A 89 -22.57 14.56 -7.16
C HIS A 89 -23.51 14.05 -6.06
N ASP A 90 -24.02 14.98 -5.25
CA ASP A 90 -24.80 14.71 -4.04
C ASP A 90 -24.12 13.72 -3.08
N THR A 91 -24.58 12.47 -3.10
CA THR A 91 -24.08 11.37 -2.27
C THR A 91 -23.19 10.41 -3.04
N PHE A 92 -23.05 10.59 -4.35
CA PHE A 92 -22.31 9.70 -5.23
C PHE A 92 -20.92 10.25 -5.52
N GLU A 93 -19.97 9.34 -5.62
CA GLU A 93 -18.57 9.65 -5.88
C GLU A 93 -18.01 8.67 -6.92
N LEU A 94 -17.28 9.22 -7.88
CA LEU A 94 -16.45 8.48 -8.82
C LEU A 94 -15.03 9.04 -8.72
N ALA A 95 -14.04 8.17 -8.56
CA ALA A 95 -12.65 8.57 -8.60
C ALA A 95 -11.87 7.64 -9.52
N MET A 96 -10.86 8.19 -10.21
CA MET A 96 -10.01 7.43 -11.12
C MET A 96 -8.55 7.86 -10.96
N LEU A 97 -7.66 6.87 -10.95
CA LEU A 97 -6.23 7.01 -11.16
C LEU A 97 -5.94 6.47 -12.56
N SER A 98 -5.40 7.32 -13.41
CA SER A 98 -5.05 6.97 -14.78
C SER A 98 -3.78 6.14 -14.78
N PRO A 99 -3.60 5.26 -15.78
CA PRO A 99 -2.32 4.61 -16.00
C PRO A 99 -1.27 5.65 -16.39
N ASP A 100 -0.46 6.09 -15.44
CA ASP A 100 0.67 6.99 -15.67
C ASP A 100 1.97 6.29 -15.26
N THR A 101 3.01 6.42 -16.09
CA THR A 101 4.35 5.89 -15.83
C THR A 101 5.10 6.70 -14.76
N ALA A 102 4.56 7.85 -14.34
CA ALA A 102 5.15 8.71 -13.31
C ALA A 102 5.12 8.11 -11.89
N HIS A 103 4.20 7.17 -11.60
CA HIS A 103 4.07 6.52 -10.30
C HIS A 103 5.02 5.32 -10.20
N GLY A 104 6.32 5.58 -10.38
CA GLY A 104 7.42 4.70 -10.04
C GLY A 104 7.21 3.22 -10.36
N SER A 105 7.21 2.85 -11.64
CA SER A 105 7.32 1.44 -12.01
C SER A 105 8.67 0.90 -11.51
N THR A 106 8.68 0.24 -10.35
CA THR A 106 9.84 -0.54 -9.90
C THR A 106 9.99 -1.84 -10.69
N ALA A 107 8.97 -2.21 -11.47
CA ALA A 107 9.00 -3.32 -12.40
C ALA A 107 9.68 -2.88 -13.72
N GLY A 108 10.81 -3.51 -14.02
CA GLY A 108 11.53 -3.28 -15.28
C GLY A 108 10.70 -3.69 -16.51
N ASP A 109 10.69 -2.79 -17.50
CA ASP A 109 10.51 -2.99 -18.95
C ASP A 109 9.31 -3.82 -19.49
N GLY A 110 8.26 -4.08 -18.70
CA GLY A 110 7.10 -4.84 -19.20
C GLY A 110 5.79 -4.78 -18.40
N SER A 111 5.79 -4.25 -17.18
CA SER A 111 4.58 -4.13 -16.37
C SER A 111 3.67 -3.03 -16.90
N GLU A 112 2.38 -3.33 -17.03
CA GLU A 112 1.40 -2.28 -17.28
C GLU A 112 1.24 -1.39 -16.02
N PRO A 113 1.20 -0.06 -16.17
CA PRO A 113 1.15 0.87 -15.03
C PRO A 113 -0.11 0.66 -14.19
N ALA A 114 -0.01 1.02 -12.89
CA ALA A 114 -1.13 0.98 -11.98
C ALA A 114 -2.31 1.83 -12.49
N ALA A 115 -3.53 1.34 -12.30
CA ALA A 115 -4.75 2.04 -12.69
C ALA A 115 -5.89 1.62 -11.76
N VAL A 116 -6.63 2.59 -11.23
CA VAL A 116 -7.69 2.32 -10.24
C VAL A 116 -8.93 3.12 -10.59
N ALA A 117 -10.09 2.48 -10.55
CA ALA A 117 -11.39 3.12 -10.64
C ALA A 117 -12.19 2.83 -9.36
N SER A 118 -12.75 3.87 -8.77
CA SER A 118 -13.56 3.83 -7.56
C SER A 118 -14.94 4.40 -7.84
N ILE A 119 -15.97 3.72 -7.34
CA ILE A 119 -17.36 4.17 -7.34
C ILE A 119 -17.91 4.02 -5.93
N GLY A 120 -18.53 5.06 -5.39
CA GLY A 120 -19.02 5.04 -4.02
C GLY A 120 -20.27 5.86 -3.80
N LYS A 121 -20.96 5.55 -2.70
CA LYS A 121 -22.15 6.26 -2.27
C LYS A 121 -22.18 6.46 -0.77
N SER A 122 -22.53 7.67 -0.36
CA SER A 122 -22.82 8.05 1.01
C SER A 122 -24.32 7.91 1.32
N PHE A 123 -24.64 7.48 2.53
CA PHE A 123 -26.00 7.34 3.03
C PHE A 123 -26.09 8.05 4.37
N GLU A 124 -27.17 8.77 4.60
CA GLU A 124 -27.46 9.27 5.95
C GLU A 124 -27.77 8.09 6.87
N ALA A 125 -27.19 8.10 8.05
CA ALA A 125 -27.43 7.14 9.12
C ALA A 125 -27.77 7.91 10.40
N ALA A 126 -28.36 7.26 11.40
CA ALA A 126 -28.78 7.92 12.63
C ALA A 126 -27.58 8.62 13.32
N GLY A 127 -27.51 9.94 13.18
CA GLY A 127 -26.44 10.78 13.75
C GLY A 127 -25.18 10.94 12.88
N GLY A 128 -25.15 10.41 11.65
CA GLY A 128 -23.94 10.41 10.83
C GLY A 128 -24.15 10.07 9.36
N ALA A 129 -23.07 9.71 8.68
CA ALA A 129 -23.08 9.24 7.30
C ALA A 129 -22.24 7.96 7.17
N ILE A 130 -22.78 6.99 6.43
CA ILE A 130 -22.07 5.77 6.04
C ILE A 130 -21.68 5.92 4.57
N PHE A 131 -20.43 5.60 4.24
CA PHE A 131 -19.96 5.50 2.86
C PHE A 131 -19.71 4.04 2.51
N ILE A 132 -20.08 3.66 1.29
CA ILE A 132 -19.75 2.35 0.71
C ILE A 132 -19.17 2.60 -0.66
N GLY A 133 -17.94 2.13 -0.89
CA GLY A 133 -17.21 2.26 -2.15
C GLY A 133 -16.77 0.89 -2.69
N LEU A 134 -16.68 0.78 -4.01
CA LEU A 134 -16.05 -0.33 -4.70
C LEU A 134 -14.88 0.22 -5.51
N ASN A 135 -13.71 -0.36 -5.29
CA ASN A 135 -12.49 -0.07 -6.03
C ASN A 135 -12.15 -1.29 -6.90
N LEU A 136 -11.87 -1.05 -8.17
CA LEU A 136 -11.35 -2.05 -9.10
C LEU A 136 -10.08 -1.49 -9.72
N GLY A 137 -9.07 -2.33 -9.89
CA GLY A 137 -7.83 -1.81 -10.44
C GLY A 137 -6.81 -2.85 -10.81
N ARG A 138 -5.69 -2.31 -11.25
CA ARG A 138 -4.46 -3.00 -11.60
C ARG A 138 -3.32 -2.33 -10.84
N ASP A 139 -2.43 -3.14 -10.31
CA ASP A 139 -1.25 -2.78 -9.54
C ASP A 139 -0.01 -3.26 -10.30
N ASP A 140 1.04 -2.45 -10.34
CA ASP A 140 2.29 -2.71 -11.06
C ASP A 140 3.40 -3.29 -10.14
N GLY A 141 3.05 -3.75 -8.95
CA GLY A 141 3.98 -4.20 -7.93
C GLY A 141 4.40 -3.11 -6.93
N SER A 142 3.83 -1.90 -7.02
CA SER A 142 4.08 -0.81 -6.09
C SER A 142 3.39 -1.00 -4.75
N VAL A 143 2.14 -1.47 -4.72
CA VAL A 143 1.39 -1.73 -3.48
C VAL A 143 1.25 -3.23 -3.22
N LEU A 144 0.80 -4.00 -4.21
CA LEU A 144 0.58 -5.44 -4.07
C LEU A 144 1.82 -6.23 -4.54
N PRO A 145 1.95 -7.52 -4.15
CA PRO A 145 3.00 -8.35 -4.73
C PRO A 145 2.83 -8.48 -6.24
N GLY A 146 3.94 -8.31 -6.98
CA GLY A 146 4.05 -8.53 -8.41
C GLY A 146 5.05 -9.64 -8.73
N LEU A 147 4.85 -10.33 -9.86
CA LEU A 147 5.67 -11.48 -10.28
C LEU A 147 6.20 -11.25 -11.68
N GLU A 148 7.52 -11.36 -11.88
CA GLU A 148 8.15 -11.29 -13.21
C GLU A 148 7.74 -10.07 -14.05
N GLY A 149 7.53 -8.91 -13.42
CA GLY A 149 7.05 -7.71 -14.11
C GLY A 149 5.58 -7.79 -14.56
N THR A 150 4.80 -8.76 -14.07
CA THR A 150 3.36 -8.86 -14.31
C THR A 150 2.60 -8.00 -13.30
N SER A 151 1.59 -7.31 -13.80
CA SER A 151 0.67 -6.52 -12.98
C SER A 151 -0.38 -7.41 -12.31
N SER A 152 -0.79 -7.02 -11.10
CA SER A 152 -1.82 -7.70 -10.30
C SER A 152 -3.15 -6.96 -10.45
N THR A 153 -4.24 -7.67 -10.73
CA THR A 153 -5.59 -7.06 -10.72
C THR A 153 -6.25 -7.22 -9.36
N PHE A 154 -7.09 -6.29 -8.94
CA PHE A 154 -7.76 -6.38 -7.65
C PHE A 154 -9.19 -5.82 -7.68
N ALA A 155 -9.94 -6.22 -6.66
CA ALA A 155 -11.20 -5.62 -6.26
C ALA A 155 -11.21 -5.37 -4.75
N ALA A 156 -11.70 -4.22 -4.31
CA ALA A 156 -11.78 -3.88 -2.90
C ALA A 156 -13.08 -3.15 -2.53
N LEU A 157 -13.63 -3.50 -1.37
CA LEU A 157 -14.73 -2.81 -0.73
C LEU A 157 -14.18 -1.78 0.24
N GLU A 158 -14.68 -0.57 0.16
CA GLU A 158 -14.42 0.51 1.10
C GLU A 158 -15.67 0.82 1.92
N VAL A 159 -15.50 0.99 3.22
CA VAL A 159 -16.55 1.34 4.15
C VAL A 159 -16.09 2.51 5.01
N GLY A 160 -16.87 3.58 5.02
CA GLY A 160 -16.64 4.75 5.85
C GLY A 160 -17.81 5.00 6.79
N PHE A 161 -17.52 5.55 7.96
CA PHE A 161 -18.53 6.06 8.89
C PHE A 161 -18.05 7.39 9.44
N SER A 162 -18.92 8.39 9.45
CA SER A 162 -18.63 9.69 10.06
C SER A 162 -19.81 10.12 10.92
N GLN A 163 -19.53 10.66 12.09
CA GLN A 163 -20.57 11.10 13.02
C GLN A 163 -20.14 12.36 13.74
N LYS A 164 -21.07 13.31 13.88
CA LYS A 164 -20.90 14.46 14.77
C LYS A 164 -21.22 14.05 16.20
N ILE A 165 -20.39 14.49 17.13
CA ILE A 165 -20.53 14.22 18.56
C ILE A 165 -20.78 15.57 19.26
N GLY A 166 -22.01 15.79 19.71
CA GLY A 166 -22.42 17.07 20.27
C GLY A 166 -22.36 18.20 19.24
N SER A 167 -22.05 19.42 19.71
CA SER A 167 -22.01 20.61 18.86
C SER A 167 -20.66 20.84 18.17
N ALA A 168 -19.59 20.18 18.62
CA ALA A 168 -18.22 20.52 18.23
C ALA A 168 -17.32 19.33 17.92
N GLY A 169 -17.68 18.12 18.35
CA GLY A 169 -16.88 16.92 18.17
C GLY A 169 -17.26 16.13 16.91
N PHE A 170 -16.35 15.27 16.46
CA PHE A 170 -16.61 14.31 15.40
C PHE A 170 -15.78 13.04 15.59
N ILE A 171 -16.25 11.96 14.96
CA ILE A 171 -15.51 10.72 14.76
C ILE A 171 -15.66 10.28 13.31
N GLU A 172 -14.58 9.74 12.76
CA GLU A 172 -14.51 9.15 11.42
C GLU A 172 -13.83 7.78 11.51
N LEU A 173 -14.43 6.79 10.88
CA LEU A 173 -13.92 5.43 10.75
C LEU A 173 -13.85 5.10 9.26
N GLY A 174 -12.79 4.45 8.84
CA GLY A 174 -12.61 3.98 7.47
C GLY A 174 -12.00 2.59 7.46
N GLY A 175 -12.40 1.78 6.49
CA GLY A 175 -11.80 0.47 6.28
C GLY A 175 -11.92 0.05 4.82
N THR A 176 -10.85 -0.54 4.31
CA THR A 176 -10.81 -1.12 2.97
C THR A 176 -10.46 -2.59 3.06
N PHE A 177 -11.15 -3.43 2.31
CA PHE A 177 -10.94 -4.87 2.25
C PHE A 177 -10.91 -5.30 0.80
N GLY A 178 -9.78 -5.83 0.35
CA GLY A 178 -9.59 -6.19 -1.05
C GLY A 178 -8.98 -7.55 -1.25
N MET A 179 -9.09 -8.00 -2.49
CA MET A 179 -8.48 -9.22 -2.98
C MET A 179 -7.89 -9.01 -4.37
N SER A 180 -6.82 -9.74 -4.63
CA SER A 180 -6.20 -9.89 -5.93
C SER A 180 -6.08 -11.39 -6.23
N PRO A 181 -6.56 -11.87 -7.39
CA PRO A 181 -6.40 -13.27 -7.76
C PRO A 181 -4.93 -13.67 -7.79
N GLY A 182 -4.63 -14.89 -7.35
CA GLY A 182 -3.27 -15.41 -7.42
C GLY A 182 -2.77 -15.46 -8.86
N SER A 183 -1.62 -14.85 -9.15
CA SER A 183 -0.96 -14.93 -10.45
C SER A 183 0.01 -16.11 -10.52
N THR A 184 0.10 -16.73 -11.69
CA THR A 184 1.05 -17.82 -11.97
C THR A 184 2.22 -17.28 -12.77
N GLY A 185 3.45 -17.56 -12.34
CA GLY A 185 4.69 -17.24 -13.03
C GLY A 185 5.56 -18.47 -13.29
N ILE A 186 6.69 -18.26 -13.95
CA ILE A 186 7.65 -19.32 -14.28
C ILE A 186 8.26 -19.91 -13.01
N GLY A 187 8.34 -21.24 -12.94
CA GLY A 187 8.81 -21.94 -11.74
C GLY A 187 7.93 -21.77 -10.49
N MET A 188 6.72 -21.23 -10.63
CA MET A 188 5.79 -21.00 -9.53
C MET A 188 4.65 -22.02 -9.53
N SER A 189 4.18 -22.37 -8.34
CA SER A 189 3.06 -23.27 -8.16
C SER A 189 2.28 -22.93 -6.89
N ASN A 190 1.09 -23.51 -6.73
CA ASN A 190 0.28 -23.39 -5.52
C ASN A 190 0.05 -21.93 -5.06
N THR A 191 -0.12 -21.01 -6.02
CA THR A 191 -0.45 -19.61 -5.72
C THR A 191 -1.88 -19.49 -5.22
N SER A 192 -2.07 -18.81 -4.09
CA SER A 192 -3.38 -18.43 -3.57
C SER A 192 -3.71 -16.99 -3.91
N ASP A 193 -4.99 -16.64 -3.82
CA ASP A 193 -5.41 -15.24 -3.83
C ASP A 193 -4.72 -14.44 -2.72
N VAL A 194 -4.41 -13.19 -3.03
CA VAL A 194 -3.87 -12.19 -2.10
C VAL A 194 -5.04 -11.42 -1.53
N ARG A 195 -5.16 -11.36 -0.20
CA ARG A 195 -6.13 -10.50 0.49
C ARG A 195 -5.42 -9.41 1.22
N PHE A 196 -5.96 -8.19 1.20
CA PHE A 196 -5.37 -7.04 1.87
C PHE A 196 -6.45 -6.19 2.54
N ASN A 197 -6.05 -5.38 3.51
CA ASN A 197 -6.93 -4.40 4.12
C ASN A 197 -6.18 -3.19 4.67
N ALA A 198 -6.92 -2.12 4.90
CA ALA A 198 -6.51 -0.92 5.63
C ALA A 198 -7.61 -0.49 6.60
N MET A 199 -7.23 0.25 7.63
CA MET A 199 -8.18 0.81 8.60
C MET A 199 -7.74 2.20 9.05
N ARG A 200 -8.70 3.07 9.35
CA ARG A 200 -8.46 4.39 9.93
C ARG A 200 -9.52 4.70 10.97
N VAL A 201 -9.09 5.35 12.04
CA VAL A 201 -9.95 5.98 13.05
C VAL A 201 -9.43 7.39 13.26
N GLU A 202 -10.29 8.39 13.13
CA GLU A 202 -10.00 9.76 13.50
C GLU A 202 -11.08 10.27 14.45
N ALA A 203 -10.68 11.01 15.47
CA ALA A 203 -11.58 11.77 16.30
C ALA A 203 -11.05 13.18 16.47
N GLY A 204 -11.96 14.15 16.59
CA GLY A 204 -11.53 15.52 16.77
C GLY A 204 -12.62 16.43 17.29
N GLN A 205 -12.22 17.67 17.50
CA GLN A 205 -13.08 18.71 18.04
C GLN A 205 -12.76 20.05 17.39
N THR A 206 -13.79 20.87 17.24
CA THR A 206 -13.69 22.26 16.81
C THR A 206 -13.83 23.22 17.99
N GLY A 207 -13.18 24.38 17.94
CA GLY A 207 -13.28 25.39 19.00
C GLY A 207 -12.57 25.02 20.30
N VAL A 208 -11.45 24.30 20.23
CA VAL A 208 -10.68 23.82 21.40
C VAL A 208 -9.92 24.96 22.09
N LEU A 209 -9.24 25.81 21.33
CA LEU A 209 -8.48 26.96 21.84
C LEU A 209 -9.08 28.29 21.37
N ARG A 210 -9.60 28.34 20.14
CA ARG A 210 -10.19 29.52 19.50
C ARG A 210 -11.40 29.12 18.66
N LYS A 211 -12.37 30.04 18.55
CA LYS A 211 -13.55 29.80 17.71
C LYS A 211 -13.13 29.48 16.28
N GLY A 212 -13.55 28.30 15.79
CA GLY A 212 -13.30 27.84 14.44
C GLY A 212 -12.00 27.08 14.23
N ASP A 213 -11.16 26.91 15.27
CA ASP A 213 -10.05 25.96 15.18
C ASP A 213 -10.55 24.51 15.13
N ARG A 214 -9.67 23.59 14.72
CA ARG A 214 -9.91 22.14 14.68
C ARG A 214 -8.68 21.42 15.20
N LEU A 215 -8.88 20.51 16.16
CA LEU A 215 -7.90 19.55 16.62
C LEU A 215 -8.39 18.16 16.25
N SER A 216 -7.53 17.31 15.68
CA SER A 216 -7.82 15.90 15.46
C SER A 216 -6.69 14.99 15.89
N LEU A 217 -7.06 13.78 16.29
CA LEU A 217 -6.19 12.67 16.62
C LEU A 217 -6.59 11.50 15.74
N GLY A 218 -5.62 10.82 15.14
CA GLY A 218 -5.84 9.72 14.24
C GLY A 218 -4.99 8.50 14.57
N VAL A 219 -5.55 7.34 14.31
CA VAL A 219 -4.83 6.07 14.22
C VAL A 219 -5.15 5.45 12.87
N SER A 220 -4.13 5.06 12.11
CA SER A 220 -4.33 4.33 10.86
C SER A 220 -3.41 3.13 10.74
N MET A 221 -3.92 2.12 10.05
CA MET A 221 -3.16 0.98 9.54
C MET A 221 -3.24 1.05 8.02
N PRO A 222 -2.16 1.43 7.33
CA PRO A 222 -2.07 1.42 5.87
C PRO A 222 -2.36 0.04 5.29
N ILE A 223 -2.52 0.00 3.97
CA ILE A 223 -2.79 -1.26 3.27
C ILE A 223 -1.67 -2.26 3.52
N ALA A 224 -2.05 -3.43 4.03
CA ALA A 224 -1.15 -4.56 4.17
C ALA A 224 -1.82 -5.85 3.69
N VAL A 225 -1.00 -6.74 3.13
CA VAL A 225 -1.44 -8.11 2.83
C VAL A 225 -1.75 -8.83 4.14
N THR A 226 -2.91 -9.46 4.19
CA THR A 226 -3.39 -10.24 5.35
C THR A 226 -3.26 -11.74 5.14
N SER A 227 -3.36 -12.18 3.88
CA SER A 227 -3.14 -13.57 3.49
C SER A 227 -2.78 -13.62 2.00
N GLY A 228 -2.02 -14.64 1.62
CA GLY A 228 -1.58 -14.83 0.26
C GLY A 228 -0.24 -15.55 0.27
N SER A 229 -0.08 -16.54 -0.61
CA SER A 229 1.16 -17.28 -0.73
C SER A 229 1.37 -17.82 -2.14
N THR A 230 2.62 -18.15 -2.43
CA THR A 230 3.01 -18.90 -3.62
C THR A 230 4.13 -19.87 -3.26
N GLN A 231 4.41 -20.83 -4.11
CA GLN A 231 5.60 -21.67 -4.03
C GLN A 231 6.48 -21.44 -5.25
N ILE A 232 7.78 -21.37 -5.05
CA ILE A 232 8.76 -21.19 -6.11
C ILE A 232 9.80 -22.31 -6.05
N ALA A 233 10.03 -22.95 -7.19
CA ALA A 233 11.07 -23.96 -7.35
C ALA A 233 12.41 -23.29 -7.70
N LEU A 234 13.29 -23.16 -6.72
CA LEU A 234 14.61 -22.53 -6.88
C LEU A 234 15.71 -23.56 -7.08
N PRO A 235 16.67 -23.34 -8.00
CA PRO A 235 17.82 -24.23 -8.14
C PRO A 235 18.72 -24.09 -6.91
N ALA A 236 18.98 -25.18 -6.20
CA ALA A 236 19.73 -25.17 -4.94
C ALA A 236 21.15 -25.74 -5.07
N ALA A 237 21.35 -26.75 -5.92
CA ALA A 237 22.64 -27.39 -6.13
C ALA A 237 22.73 -28.08 -7.49
N ARG A 238 23.96 -28.24 -7.99
CA ARG A 238 24.27 -29.08 -9.17
C ARG A 238 25.02 -30.33 -8.73
N SER A 239 24.63 -31.47 -9.28
CA SER A 239 25.31 -32.76 -9.11
C SER A 239 25.55 -33.41 -10.48
N ALA A 240 26.28 -34.54 -10.49
CA ALA A 240 26.52 -35.30 -11.72
C ALA A 240 25.23 -35.76 -12.43
N GLY A 241 24.09 -35.81 -11.72
CA GLY A 241 22.78 -36.16 -12.26
C GLY A 241 21.93 -34.96 -12.72
N GLY A 242 22.42 -33.72 -12.61
CA GLY A 242 21.68 -32.51 -12.98
C GLY A 242 21.53 -31.51 -11.82
N VAL A 243 20.67 -30.51 -12.02
CA VAL A 243 20.34 -29.47 -11.03
C VAL A 243 19.22 -29.97 -10.12
N SER A 244 19.42 -29.91 -8.81
CA SER A 244 18.35 -30.15 -7.82
C SER A 244 17.63 -28.86 -7.49
N TYR A 245 16.30 -28.94 -7.41
CA TYR A 245 15.42 -27.83 -7.08
C TYR A 245 14.89 -27.97 -5.65
N GLN A 246 14.68 -26.83 -5.01
CA GLN A 246 14.03 -26.72 -3.70
C GLN A 246 12.77 -25.87 -3.86
N ASP A 247 11.64 -26.42 -3.41
CA ASP A 247 10.40 -25.67 -3.34
C ASP A 247 10.42 -24.77 -2.11
N LEU A 248 10.27 -23.48 -2.34
CA LEU A 248 10.21 -22.45 -1.32
C LEU A 248 8.80 -21.86 -1.26
N GLY A 249 8.14 -21.97 -0.11
CA GLY A 249 6.91 -21.26 0.15
C GLY A 249 7.18 -19.80 0.51
N ILE A 250 6.54 -18.89 -0.22
CA ILE A 250 6.60 -17.45 0.03
C ILE A 250 5.25 -17.00 0.56
N ASN A 251 5.26 -16.44 1.76
CA ASN A 251 4.10 -15.80 2.35
C ASN A 251 4.21 -14.30 2.10
N TYR A 252 3.13 -13.68 1.62
CA TYR A 252 3.10 -12.25 1.31
C TYR A 252 2.71 -11.38 2.51
N ALA A 253 2.18 -11.97 3.59
CA ALA A 253 1.80 -11.21 4.77
C ALA A 253 3.04 -10.79 5.59
N PRO A 254 3.19 -9.48 5.90
CA PRO A 254 4.29 -8.97 6.72
C PRO A 254 4.22 -9.55 8.14
N GLN A 255 5.38 -9.62 8.79
CA GLN A 255 5.45 -10.10 10.17
C GLN A 255 4.78 -9.14 11.16
N ALA A 256 4.90 -7.83 10.91
CA ALA A 256 4.29 -6.79 11.71
C ALA A 256 3.62 -5.75 10.80
N ARG A 257 2.45 -5.26 11.21
CA ARG A 257 1.75 -4.20 10.47
C ARG A 257 2.21 -2.82 10.90
N GLU A 258 2.26 -1.92 9.94
CA GLU A 258 2.41 -0.50 10.20
C GLU A 258 1.18 0.05 10.95
N ILE A 259 1.45 0.88 11.96
CA ILE A 259 0.45 1.64 12.70
C ILE A 259 0.93 3.09 12.78
N ASP A 260 0.14 4.00 12.26
CA ASP A 260 0.40 5.43 12.27
C ASP A 260 -0.44 6.11 13.34
N LEU A 261 0.19 6.93 14.18
CA LEU A 261 -0.46 7.85 15.09
C LEU A 261 -0.31 9.27 14.56
N SER A 262 -1.42 10.00 14.44
CA SER A 262 -1.39 11.39 13.96
C SER A 262 -2.10 12.35 14.91
N ILE A 263 -1.62 13.59 14.91
CA ILE A 263 -2.26 14.74 15.54
C ILE A 263 -2.21 15.91 14.56
N THR A 264 -3.34 16.59 14.37
CA THR A 264 -3.38 17.81 13.55
C THR A 264 -4.14 18.91 14.26
N TYR A 265 -3.70 20.15 14.08
CA TYR A 265 -4.34 21.34 14.59
C TYR A 265 -4.36 22.41 13.49
N GLY A 266 -5.54 22.95 13.20
CA GLY A 266 -5.75 24.04 12.25
C GLY A 266 -6.50 25.18 12.90
N THR A 267 -6.11 26.43 12.62
CA THR A 267 -6.79 27.62 13.13
C THR A 267 -6.99 28.67 12.04
N PRO A 268 -8.21 29.21 11.87
CA PRO A 268 -8.47 30.24 10.88
C PRO A 268 -7.74 31.53 11.26
N MET A 269 -7.14 32.16 10.25
CA MET A 269 -6.46 33.44 10.32
C MET A 269 -7.16 34.43 9.39
N GLY A 270 -8.18 35.12 9.92
CA GLY A 270 -9.04 36.01 9.12
C GLY A 270 -10.08 35.23 8.32
N GLN A 271 -10.49 35.77 7.16
CA GLN A 271 -11.56 35.19 6.34
C GLN A 271 -11.06 34.21 5.26
N SER A 272 -9.78 34.28 4.90
CA SER A 272 -9.23 33.61 3.72
C SER A 272 -7.94 32.84 4.00
N ALA A 273 -7.50 32.74 5.26
CA ALA A 273 -6.30 32.01 5.60
C ALA A 273 -6.51 31.09 6.80
N GLU A 274 -5.68 30.05 6.86
CA GLU A 274 -5.60 29.08 7.95
C GLU A 274 -4.12 28.82 8.26
N VAL A 275 -3.78 28.71 9.55
CA VAL A 275 -2.49 28.19 10.00
C VAL A 275 -2.72 26.78 10.53
N PHE A 276 -1.85 25.85 10.15
CA PHE A 276 -1.95 24.46 10.60
C PHE A 276 -0.61 23.92 11.08
N VAL A 277 -0.70 22.92 11.95
CA VAL A 277 0.40 22.10 12.43
C VAL A 277 -0.08 20.65 12.46
N GLY A 278 0.76 19.73 12.02
CA GLY A 278 0.49 18.30 12.11
C GLY A 278 1.74 17.53 12.51
N ALA A 279 1.55 16.38 13.14
CA ALA A 279 2.61 15.41 13.38
C ALA A 279 2.07 14.00 13.18
N ILE A 280 2.94 13.11 12.73
CA ILE A 280 2.69 11.68 12.54
C ILE A 280 3.86 10.88 13.06
N HIS A 281 3.58 9.73 13.67
CA HIS A 281 4.58 8.75 14.08
C HIS A 281 4.14 7.36 13.62
N ALA A 282 5.00 6.66 12.90
CA ALA A 282 4.75 5.32 12.38
C ALA A 282 5.52 4.27 13.17
N PHE A 283 4.81 3.24 13.62
CA PHE A 283 5.39 2.00 14.16
C PHE A 283 5.39 0.93 13.08
N ASN A 284 6.46 0.15 13.00
CA ASN A 284 6.70 -0.83 11.94
C ASN A 284 6.55 -0.21 10.54
N HIS A 285 7.15 0.96 10.33
CA HIS A 285 7.03 1.71 9.08
C HIS A 285 7.39 0.86 7.86
N GLY A 286 6.52 0.86 6.84
CA GLY A 286 6.62 -0.02 5.67
C GLY A 286 6.30 -1.48 5.97
N HIS A 287 5.54 -1.77 7.03
CA HIS A 287 5.25 -3.13 7.53
C HIS A 287 6.52 -3.94 7.86
N ILE A 288 7.55 -3.27 8.35
CA ILE A 288 8.84 -3.87 8.73
C ILE A 288 9.02 -3.80 10.23
N THR A 289 9.18 -4.96 10.86
CA THR A 289 9.24 -5.10 12.32
C THR A 289 10.27 -4.15 12.95
N GLY A 290 9.82 -3.32 13.89
CA GLY A 290 10.69 -2.42 14.66
C GLY A 290 11.16 -1.15 13.92
N ARG A 291 10.85 -0.99 12.63
CA ARG A 291 11.14 0.24 11.89
C ARG A 291 10.21 1.36 12.35
N GLN A 292 10.73 2.56 12.54
CA GLN A 292 9.95 3.72 12.98
C GLN A 292 10.28 4.93 12.11
N ASP A 293 9.29 5.82 11.95
CA ASP A 293 9.49 7.10 11.27
C ASP A 293 8.59 8.17 11.90
N THR A 294 8.96 9.44 11.80
CA THR A 294 8.23 10.57 12.40
C THR A 294 8.36 11.81 11.54
N ALA A 295 7.25 12.49 11.30
CA ALA A 295 7.24 13.78 10.63
C ALA A 295 6.37 14.79 11.36
N ALA A 296 6.72 16.06 11.20
CA ALA A 296 5.90 17.19 11.62
C ALA A 296 5.90 18.24 10.51
N ILE A 297 4.75 18.87 10.30
CA ILE A 297 4.55 19.89 9.27
C ILE A 297 3.85 21.08 9.92
N MET A 298 4.29 22.28 9.56
CA MET A 298 3.62 23.53 9.90
C MET A 298 3.52 24.36 8.63
N GLY A 299 2.39 25.05 8.46
CA GLY A 299 2.23 25.94 7.32
C GLY A 299 0.98 26.77 7.41
N PHE A 300 0.67 27.43 6.30
CA PHE A 300 -0.55 28.22 6.15
C PHE A 300 -1.18 27.94 4.79
N ARG A 301 -2.51 28.02 4.72
CA ARG A 301 -3.30 27.88 3.50
C ARG A 301 -4.02 29.19 3.25
N VAL A 302 -4.04 29.65 2.00
CA VAL A 302 -4.77 30.85 1.57
C VAL A 302 -5.74 30.46 0.47
N ALA A 303 -7.02 30.80 0.64
CA ALA A 303 -8.02 30.70 -0.41
C ALA A 303 -8.14 32.05 -1.12
N PHE A 304 -7.97 32.05 -2.44
CA PHE A 304 -8.12 33.24 -3.31
C PHE A 304 -9.48 33.22 -4.02
#